data_AF-A0A0B2QNC0-F1
#
_entry.id   AF-A0A0B2QNC0-F1
#
_cell.length_a   1.000
_cell.length_b   1.000
_cell.length_c   1.000
_cell.angle_alpha   90.00
_cell.angle_beta   90.00
_cell.angle_gamma   90.00
#
_symmetry.space_group_name_H-M   'P 1'
#
loop_
_entity.id
_entity.type
_entity.pdbx_description
1 polymer ?
#
loop_
_entity_poly.entity_id
_entity_poly.type
_entity_poly.pdbx_seq_one_letter_code
_entity_poly.pdbx_strand_id
1 'polypeptide(L)'
;MEVHSDTHGLCNHISKVKEILNELEGLLGDVTNAIQTTDGNLLALSDLDFNVELNEQVADDDLEEKDALSHSQSPDVTITKKKKSADVAYLAMLMAFIYSMVNQDYLMQEKIVSALDIKMPSEELESYCQMWSLRPFINDEIMHQAWEHIH
;
A
#
# COMPACT_ATOMS: atom_id res chain seq x y z
N MET A 1 -16.36 -25.97 26.37
CA MET A 1 -17.24 -24.90 25.86
C MET A 1 -16.45 -23.69 25.36
N GLU A 2 -15.11 -23.65 25.53
CA GLU A 2 -14.25 -22.52 25.10
C GLU A 2 -13.96 -22.44 23.60
N VAL A 3 -13.80 -23.56 22.89
CA VAL A 3 -13.38 -23.56 21.46
C VAL A 3 -14.37 -22.84 20.51
N HIS A 4 -15.66 -22.83 20.85
CA HIS A 4 -16.68 -22.11 20.05
C HIS A 4 -16.64 -20.59 20.26
N SER A 5 -16.12 -20.11 21.39
CA SER A 5 -15.95 -18.68 21.66
C SER A 5 -14.77 -18.11 20.86
N ASP A 6 -13.70 -18.88 20.73
CA ASP A 6 -12.44 -18.44 20.12
C ASP A 6 -12.53 -18.39 18.58
N THR A 7 -13.17 -19.40 17.97
CA THR A 7 -13.43 -19.45 16.52
C THR A 7 -14.38 -18.34 16.06
N HIS A 8 -15.42 -18.04 16.85
CA HIS A 8 -16.31 -16.91 16.58
C HIS A 8 -15.58 -15.56 16.66
N GLY A 9 -14.69 -15.38 17.65
CA GLY A 9 -13.86 -14.18 17.79
C GLY A 9 -12.96 -13.96 16.57
N LEU A 10 -12.36 -15.03 16.06
CA LEU A 10 -11.47 -15.00 14.91
C LEU A 10 -12.22 -14.69 13.60
N CYS A 11 -13.39 -15.32 13.37
CA CYS A 11 -14.24 -14.99 12.22
C CYS A 11 -14.71 -13.52 12.23
N ASN A 12 -15.04 -13.00 13.41
CA ASN A 12 -15.40 -11.59 13.57
C ASN A 12 -14.20 -10.66 13.28
N HIS A 13 -12.98 -11.06 13.67
CA HIS A 13 -11.78 -10.30 13.33
C HIS A 13 -11.56 -10.24 11.81
N ILE A 14 -11.61 -11.38 11.12
CA ILE A 14 -11.48 -11.44 9.65
C ILE A 14 -12.53 -10.58 8.96
N SER A 15 -13.77 -10.58 9.46
CA SER A 15 -14.85 -9.77 8.92
C SER A 15 -14.54 -8.27 9.01
N LYS A 16 -13.99 -7.81 10.14
CA LYS A 16 -13.56 -6.40 10.31
C LYS A 16 -12.40 -6.02 9.42
N VAL A 17 -11.41 -6.90 9.28
CA VAL A 17 -10.27 -6.66 8.37
C VAL A 17 -10.78 -6.53 6.93
N LYS A 18 -11.76 -7.36 6.53
CA LYS A 18 -12.40 -7.26 5.22
C LYS A 18 -13.14 -5.95 5.01
N GLU A 19 -13.85 -5.45 6.02
CA GLU A 19 -14.51 -4.13 5.96
C GLU A 19 -13.48 -3.02 5.72
N ILE A 20 -12.39 -2.99 6.49
CA ILE A 20 -11.29 -2.03 6.32
C ILE A 20 -10.67 -2.15 4.92
N LEU A 21 -10.48 -3.37 4.42
CA LEU A 21 -9.92 -3.59 3.09
C LEU A 21 -10.82 -3.04 1.98
N ASN A 22 -12.14 -3.21 2.10
CA ASN A 22 -13.10 -2.64 1.15
C ASN A 22 -13.09 -1.10 1.20
N GLU A 23 -12.95 -0.52 2.39
CA GLU A 23 -12.80 0.94 2.54
C GLU A 23 -11.52 1.44 1.86
N LEU A 24 -10.40 0.73 2.03
CA LEU A 24 -9.13 1.04 1.35
C LEU A 24 -9.24 0.93 -0.17
N GLU A 25 -9.93 -0.11 -0.67
CA GLU A 25 -10.18 -0.28 -2.10
C GLU A 25 -11.00 0.88 -2.68
N GLY A 26 -12.06 1.29 -1.96
CA GLY A 26 -12.89 2.44 -2.34
C GLY A 26 -12.07 3.73 -2.40
N LEU A 27 -11.26 4.00 -1.37
CA LEU A 27 -10.37 5.16 -1.32
C LEU A 27 -9.35 5.15 -2.45
N LEU A 28 -8.76 4.00 -2.78
CA LEU A 28 -7.84 3.87 -3.90
C LEU A 28 -8.54 4.16 -5.24
N GLY A 29 -9.79 3.71 -5.40
CA GLY A 29 -10.62 4.05 -6.54
C GLY A 29 -10.87 5.56 -6.65
N ASP A 30 -11.21 6.22 -5.55
CA ASP A 30 -11.43 7.66 -5.50
C ASP A 30 -10.16 8.45 -5.87
N VAL A 31 -9.00 8.05 -5.35
CA VAL A 31 -7.70 8.65 -5.69
C VAL A 31 -7.37 8.47 -7.18
N THR A 32 -7.60 7.27 -7.72
CA THR A 32 -7.38 6.99 -9.15
C THR A 32 -8.25 7.90 -10.02
N ASN A 33 -9.53 8.05 -9.68
CA ASN A 33 -10.46 8.94 -10.39
C ASN A 33 -10.06 10.42 -10.28
N ALA A 34 -9.63 10.86 -9.10
CA ALA A 34 -9.17 12.23 -8.87
C ALA A 34 -7.91 12.58 -9.69
N ILE A 35 -6.98 11.64 -9.83
CA ILE A 35 -5.77 11.81 -10.64
C ILE A 35 -6.09 11.84 -12.13
N GLN A 36 -6.93 10.92 -12.62
CA GLN A 36 -7.33 10.88 -14.04
C GLN A 36 -8.09 12.12 -14.50
N THR A 37 -8.89 12.73 -13.61
CA THR A 37 -9.62 13.96 -13.91
C THR A 37 -8.73 15.22 -13.93
N THR A 38 -7.52 15.15 -13.34
CA THR A 38 -6.58 16.28 -13.25
C THR A 38 -5.42 16.20 -14.24
N ASP A 39 -4.91 15.01 -14.51
CA ASP A 39 -3.87 14.74 -15.52
C ASP A 39 -4.41 13.74 -16.54
N GLY A 40 -4.77 14.22 -17.73
CA GLY A 40 -5.53 13.48 -18.75
C GLY A 40 -4.85 12.28 -19.41
N ASN A 41 -3.85 11.64 -18.78
CA ASN A 41 -3.25 10.35 -19.17
C ASN A 41 -2.30 9.84 -18.07
N LEU A 42 -2.83 9.16 -17.04
CA LEU A 42 -2.00 8.43 -16.07
C LEU A 42 -2.51 6.99 -15.92
N LEU A 43 -1.57 6.03 -15.91
CA LEU A 43 -1.83 4.59 -15.76
C LEU A 43 -2.69 4.31 -14.52
N ALA A 44 -3.67 3.41 -14.64
CA ALA A 44 -4.48 3.00 -13.52
C ALA A 44 -3.58 2.35 -12.46
N LEU A 45 -3.68 2.80 -11.20
CA LEU A 45 -2.93 2.23 -10.08
C LEU A 45 -3.26 0.74 -9.87
N SER A 46 -4.43 0.30 -10.36
CA SER A 46 -4.88 -1.09 -10.40
C SER A 46 -4.03 -2.01 -11.28
N ASP A 47 -3.27 -1.48 -12.24
CA ASP A 47 -2.43 -2.26 -13.16
C ASP A 47 -0.98 -2.42 -12.66
N LEU A 48 -0.62 -1.81 -11.53
CA LEU A 48 0.74 -1.89 -11.00
C LEU A 48 1.00 -3.28 -10.40
N ASP A 49 1.99 -4.01 -10.93
CA ASP A 49 2.43 -5.27 -10.33
C ASP A 49 3.25 -4.99 -9.06
N PHE A 50 2.62 -5.18 -7.90
CA PHE A 50 3.20 -4.86 -6.60
C PHE A 50 4.27 -5.86 -6.12
N ASN A 51 4.66 -6.83 -6.95
CA ASN A 51 5.63 -7.87 -6.62
C ASN A 51 7.11 -7.42 -6.74
N VAL A 52 7.37 -6.12 -6.88
CA VAL A 52 8.71 -5.59 -7.10
C VAL A 52 9.41 -5.30 -5.78
N GLU A 53 10.46 -6.09 -5.52
CA GLU A 53 11.55 -5.77 -4.61
C GLU A 53 12.03 -4.34 -4.89
N LEU A 54 11.73 -3.41 -3.98
CA LEU A 54 12.16 -2.01 -4.02
C LEU A 54 13.69 -1.95 -3.85
N ASN A 55 14.43 -2.32 -4.89
CA ASN A 55 15.86 -2.05 -4.97
C ASN A 55 16.06 -0.59 -5.39
N GLU A 56 16.51 0.21 -4.43
CA GLU A 56 17.23 1.48 -4.56
C GLU A 56 17.30 2.07 -5.98
N GLN A 57 16.52 3.12 -6.22
CA GLN A 57 16.91 4.14 -7.18
C GLN A 57 16.38 5.51 -6.75
N VAL A 58 16.90 5.99 -5.62
CA VAL A 58 17.08 7.43 -5.43
C VAL A 58 18.30 7.80 -6.28
N ALA A 59 18.07 8.00 -7.58
CA ALA A 59 19.04 8.71 -8.42
C ALA A 59 18.88 10.20 -8.11
N ASP A 60 19.61 10.62 -7.08
CA ASP A 60 20.09 11.98 -6.91
C ASP A 60 21.09 12.24 -8.05
N ASP A 61 20.62 12.75 -9.19
CA ASP A 61 21.49 13.27 -10.24
C ASP A 61 21.40 14.80 -10.24
N ASP A 62 22.31 15.35 -9.42
CA ASP A 62 22.96 16.64 -9.58
C ASP A 62 23.39 16.85 -11.04
N LEU A 63 22.81 17.85 -11.71
CA LEU A 63 23.33 18.35 -12.99
C LEU A 63 23.38 19.89 -12.96
N GLU A 64 24.54 20.38 -12.53
CA GLU A 64 25.01 21.75 -12.72
C GLU A 64 24.92 22.23 -14.18
N GLU A 65 24.27 23.38 -14.33
CA GLU A 65 24.63 24.55 -15.16
C GLU A 65 25.51 24.34 -16.41
N LYS A 66 24.90 24.47 -17.59
CA LYS A 66 25.52 25.15 -18.75
C LYS A 66 24.53 26.12 -19.41
N ASP A 67 24.83 27.39 -19.17
CA ASP A 67 24.28 28.63 -19.71
C ASP A 67 24.23 28.68 -21.27
N ALA A 68 23.12 29.18 -21.83
CA ALA A 68 23.08 30.07 -23.00
C ALA A 68 21.63 30.46 -23.40
N LEU A 69 21.24 31.67 -22.98
CA LEU A 69 20.46 32.67 -23.75
C LEU A 69 19.07 32.28 -24.31
N SER A 70 18.01 32.75 -23.63
CA SER A 70 17.20 33.91 -24.06
C SER A 70 15.69 33.81 -23.77
N HIS A 71 15.23 34.88 -23.11
CA HIS A 71 13.90 35.49 -23.15
C HIS A 71 12.71 34.88 -22.39
N SER A 72 12.19 35.75 -21.50
CA SER A 72 10.79 35.90 -21.06
C SER A 72 10.34 35.12 -19.82
N GLN A 73 10.70 35.71 -18.69
CA GLN A 73 9.98 35.77 -17.40
C GLN A 73 8.51 35.25 -17.41
N SER A 74 8.34 34.02 -16.91
CA SER A 74 7.30 33.62 -15.94
C SER A 74 7.63 32.22 -15.39
N PRO A 75 8.36 32.08 -14.26
CA PRO A 75 8.84 30.78 -13.79
C PRO A 75 8.01 30.12 -12.66
N ASP A 76 6.82 30.62 -12.31
CA ASP A 76 6.23 30.23 -11.02
C ASP A 76 5.09 29.19 -11.10
N VAL A 77 4.35 29.09 -12.21
CA VAL A 77 3.11 28.28 -12.27
C VAL A 77 3.32 26.87 -12.85
N THR A 78 4.27 26.68 -13.77
CA THR A 78 4.51 25.39 -14.43
C THR A 78 5.39 24.45 -13.61
N ILE A 79 6.40 25.00 -12.92
CA ILE A 79 7.32 24.22 -12.06
C ILE A 79 6.59 23.73 -10.80
N THR A 80 5.75 24.58 -10.19
CA THR A 80 4.94 24.24 -9.01
C THR A 80 3.87 23.19 -9.30
N LYS A 81 3.21 23.25 -10.47
CA LYS A 81 2.23 22.23 -10.90
C LYS A 81 2.86 20.86 -11.09
N LYS A 82 4.03 20.80 -11.74
CA LYS A 82 4.75 19.53 -12.00
C LYS A 82 5.26 18.87 -10.72
N LYS A 83 5.72 19.66 -9.74
CA LYS A 83 6.11 19.14 -8.42
C LYS A 83 4.90 18.59 -7.65
N LYS A 84 3.79 19.33 -7.64
CA LYS A 84 2.56 18.91 -6.95
C LYS A 84 1.92 17.65 -7.55
N SER A 85 1.98 17.46 -8.87
CA SER A 85 1.48 16.23 -9.49
C SER A 85 2.37 15.01 -9.19
N ALA A 86 3.69 15.20 -9.10
CA ALA A 86 4.61 14.16 -8.66
C ALA A 86 4.35 13.72 -7.20
N ASP A 87 4.10 14.67 -6.30
CA ASP A 87 3.79 14.39 -4.90
C ASP A 87 2.46 13.61 -4.75
N VAL A 88 1.43 13.96 -5.53
CA VAL A 88 0.14 13.25 -5.53
C VAL A 88 0.26 11.85 -6.11
N ALA A 89 1.04 11.66 -7.18
CA ALA A 89 1.29 10.35 -7.75
C ALA A 89 2.05 9.44 -6.77
N TYR A 90 3.03 9.98 -6.03
CA TYR A 90 3.75 9.25 -4.99
C TYR A 90 2.84 8.81 -3.84
N LEU A 91 1.99 9.70 -3.32
CA LEU A 91 1.02 9.35 -2.27
C LEU A 91 0.03 8.27 -2.73
N ALA A 92 -0.42 8.36 -3.97
CA ALA A 92 -1.31 7.36 -4.56
C ALA A 92 -0.63 5.99 -4.72
N MET A 93 0.66 5.99 -5.06
CA MET A 93 1.48 4.79 -5.09
C MET A 93 1.65 4.17 -3.71
N LEU A 94 1.92 4.97 -2.67
CA LEU A 94 1.98 4.49 -1.28
C LEU A 94 0.65 3.86 -0.83
N MET A 95 -0.49 4.49 -1.13
CA MET A 95 -1.81 3.92 -0.84
C MET A 95 -2.02 2.59 -1.56
N ALA A 96 -1.63 2.50 -2.83
CA ALA A 96 -1.72 1.28 -3.61
C ALA A 96 -0.85 0.15 -3.03
N PHE A 97 0.37 0.46 -2.59
CA PHE A 97 1.23 -0.51 -1.90
C PHE A 97 0.61 -0.98 -0.58
N ILE A 98 0.10 -0.06 0.25
CA ILE A 98 -0.54 -0.40 1.52
C ILE A 98 -1.75 -1.32 1.29
N TYR A 99 -2.62 -0.98 0.34
CA TYR A 99 -3.74 -1.82 -0.02
C TYR A 99 -3.29 -3.24 -0.40
N SER A 100 -2.28 -3.36 -1.27
CA SER A 100 -1.78 -4.65 -1.73
C SER A 100 -1.16 -5.49 -0.60
N MET A 101 -0.36 -4.86 0.27
CA MET A 101 0.21 -5.51 1.45
C MET A 101 -0.89 -6.03 2.39
N VAL A 102 -1.88 -5.19 2.72
CA VAL A 102 -3.00 -5.54 3.60
C VAL A 102 -3.90 -6.61 2.97
N ASN A 103 -4.10 -6.58 1.65
CA ASN A 103 -4.87 -7.60 0.94
C ASN A 103 -4.20 -8.97 1.00
N GLN A 104 -2.89 -9.04 0.73
CA GLN A 104 -2.13 -10.29 0.82
C GLN A 104 -2.12 -10.86 2.24
N ASP A 105 -1.96 -9.97 3.23
CA ASP A 105 -2.05 -10.32 4.65
C ASP A 105 -3.44 -10.89 4.98
N TYR A 106 -4.52 -10.19 4.61
CA TYR A 106 -5.90 -10.65 4.77
C TYR A 106 -6.14 -12.04 4.15
N LEU A 107 -5.72 -12.27 2.90
CA LEU A 107 -5.93 -13.54 2.20
C LEU A 107 -5.22 -14.71 2.91
N MET A 108 -4.05 -14.45 3.50
CA MET A 108 -3.36 -15.46 4.30
C MET A 108 -4.10 -15.71 5.63
N GLN A 109 -4.56 -14.67 6.32
CA GLN A 109 -5.35 -14.84 7.54
C GLN A 109 -6.62 -15.64 7.24
N GLU A 110 -7.37 -15.29 6.20
CA GLU A 110 -8.61 -15.98 5.81
C GLU A 110 -8.36 -17.47 5.56
N LYS A 111 -7.27 -17.83 4.89
CA LYS A 111 -6.86 -19.23 4.66
C LYS A 111 -6.54 -19.96 5.97
N ILE A 112 -5.78 -19.33 6.87
CA ILE A 112 -5.46 -19.91 8.19
C ILE A 112 -6.76 -20.14 8.97
N VAL A 113 -7.61 -19.13 9.08
CA VAL A 113 -8.89 -19.22 9.79
C VAL A 113 -9.79 -20.30 9.20
N SER A 114 -9.82 -20.43 7.88
CA SER A 114 -10.59 -21.48 7.19
C SER A 114 -10.01 -22.88 7.39
N ALA A 115 -8.69 -23.00 7.56
CA ALA A 115 -8.00 -24.26 7.81
C ALA A 115 -8.00 -24.68 9.29
N LEU A 116 -8.32 -23.76 10.20
CA LEU A 116 -8.48 -24.05 11.63
C LEU A 116 -9.71 -24.93 11.86
N ASP A 117 -9.54 -26.24 11.68
CA ASP A 117 -10.43 -27.24 12.25
C ASP A 117 -10.03 -27.52 13.71
N ILE A 118 -10.97 -28.02 14.51
CA ILE A 118 -10.79 -28.43 15.92
C ILE A 118 -9.68 -29.51 16.05
N LYS A 119 -9.22 -30.09 14.93
CA LYS A 119 -8.20 -31.15 14.85
C LYS A 119 -6.80 -30.68 14.43
N MET A 120 -6.56 -29.39 14.22
CA MET A 120 -5.22 -28.91 13.87
C MET A 120 -4.21 -29.26 14.99
N PRO A 121 -3.07 -29.90 14.69
CA PRO A 121 -2.01 -30.12 15.67
C PRO A 121 -1.47 -28.79 16.23
N SER A 122 -1.15 -28.75 17.52
CA SER A 122 -0.61 -27.53 18.15
C SER A 122 0.70 -27.07 17.52
N GLU A 123 1.53 -28.00 17.05
CA GLU A 123 2.80 -27.72 16.37
C GLU A 123 2.60 -26.99 15.03
N GLU A 124 1.58 -27.37 14.25
CA GLU A 124 1.26 -26.68 13.00
C GLU A 124 0.76 -25.25 13.28
N LEU A 125 -0.13 -25.10 14.27
CA LEU A 125 -0.61 -23.80 14.71
C LEU A 125 0.52 -22.89 15.21
N GLU A 126 1.43 -23.42 16.01
CA GLU A 126 2.59 -22.68 16.51
C GLU A 126 3.51 -22.22 15.35
N SER A 127 3.74 -23.10 14.37
CA SER A 127 4.48 -22.74 13.15
C SER A 127 3.79 -21.61 12.37
N TYR A 128 2.46 -21.64 12.23
CA TYR A 128 1.70 -20.53 11.64
C TYR A 128 1.86 -19.24 12.44
N CYS A 129 1.75 -19.29 13.77
CA CYS A 129 1.94 -18.11 14.63
C CYS A 129 3.34 -17.51 14.48
N GLN A 130 4.37 -18.36 14.42
CA GLN A 130 5.76 -17.91 14.23
C GLN A 130 5.93 -17.26 12.85
N MET A 131 5.46 -17.90 11.78
CA MET A 131 5.53 -17.33 10.43
C MET A 131 4.78 -16.01 10.34
N TRP A 132 3.63 -15.91 11.01
CA TRP A 132 2.83 -14.68 11.07
C TRP A 132 3.54 -13.54 11.82
N SER A 133 4.27 -13.86 12.89
CA SER A 133 5.02 -12.85 13.66
C SER A 133 6.09 -12.12 12.85
N LEU A 134 6.55 -12.73 11.75
CA LEU A 134 7.50 -12.14 10.82
C LEU A 134 6.85 -11.11 9.88
N ARG A 135 5.52 -11.00 9.87
CA ARG A 135 4.74 -10.06 9.03
C ARG A 135 5.19 -10.09 7.56
N PRO A 136 5.16 -11.27 6.90
CA PRO A 136 5.85 -11.49 5.63
C PRO A 136 5.36 -10.62 4.45
N PHE A 137 4.18 -10.01 4.56
CA PHE A 137 3.61 -9.14 3.53
C PHE A 137 3.66 -7.65 3.87
N ILE A 138 4.08 -7.28 5.09
CA ILE A 138 4.12 -5.90 5.52
C ILE A 138 5.55 -5.38 5.39
N ASN A 139 5.73 -4.40 4.50
CA ASN A 139 6.97 -3.64 4.40
C ASN A 139 6.91 -2.45 5.36
N ASP A 140 7.69 -2.52 6.44
CA ASP A 140 7.77 -1.46 7.45
C ASP A 140 8.23 -0.12 6.90
N GLU A 141 9.07 -0.12 5.86
CA GLU A 141 9.58 1.11 5.23
C GLU A 141 8.45 1.87 4.52
N ILE A 142 7.60 1.16 3.77
CA ILE A 142 6.42 1.75 3.12
C ILE A 142 5.46 2.31 4.17
N MET A 143 5.25 1.58 5.27
CA MET A 143 4.42 2.04 6.38
C MET A 143 5.01 3.29 7.05
N HIS A 144 6.33 3.33 7.22
CA HIS A 144 7.02 4.49 7.79
C HIS A 144 6.87 5.73 6.90
N GLN A 145 7.15 5.60 5.61
CA GLN A 145 6.97 6.67 4.62
C GLN A 145 5.53 7.21 4.62
N ALA A 146 4.54 6.33 4.65
CA ALA A 146 3.14 6.76 4.73
C ALA A 146 2.81 7.50 6.04
N TRP A 147 3.41 7.09 7.16
CA TRP A 147 3.18 7.71 8.47
C TRP A 147 3.73 9.14 8.57
N GLU A 148 4.83 9.44 7.87
CA GLU A 148 5.40 10.79 7.78
C GLU A 148 4.43 11.81 7.17
N HIS A 149 3.44 11.35 6.40
CA HIS A 149 2.46 12.21 5.75
C HIS A 149 1.17 12.45 6.56
N ILE A 150 1.03 11.84 7.74
CA ILE A 150 -0.17 11.93 8.59
C ILE A 150 -0.01 12.98 9.72
N HIS A 151 1.17 13.60 9.86
CA HIS A 151 1.51 14.59 10.90
C HIS A 151 1.53 16.03 10.37
#